data_AF-A0A5K0VX65-F1
#
_entry.id   AF-A0A5K0VX65-F1
#
_cell.length_a   1.000
_cell.length_b   1.000
_cell.length_c   1.000
_cell.angle_alpha   90.00
_cell.angle_beta   90.00
_cell.angle_gamma   90.00
#
_symmetry.space_group_name_H-M   'P 1'
#
loop_
_entity.id
_entity.type
_entity.pdbx_description
1 polymer ?
#
loop_
_entity_poly.entity_id
_entity_poly.type
_entity_poly.pdbx_seq_one_letter_code
_entity_poly.pdbx_strand_id
1 'polypeptide(L)' 'YASAPQQARYNWNEFTKDYFINRSTLVSVFLLIDATIPAKHVDLEYARWLGENK' A
#
# COMPACT_ATOMS: atom_id res chain seq x y z
N TYR A 1 2.50 5.62 6.97
CA TYR A 1 1.30 6.44 7.27
C TYR A 1 1.71 7.68 8.05
N ALA A 2 1.02 8.81 7.83
CA ALA A 2 1.05 9.92 8.79
C ALA A 2 0.64 9.43 10.19
N SER A 3 0.84 10.21 11.25
CA SER A 3 0.47 9.84 12.63
C SER A 3 -1.05 9.62 12.78
N ALA A 4 -1.52 8.44 12.37
CA ALA A 4 -2.87 7.96 12.47
C ALA A 4 -2.95 6.88 13.58
N PRO A 5 -4.09 6.77 14.29
CA PRO A 5 -4.33 5.70 15.25
C PRO A 5 -4.16 4.31 14.62
N GLN A 6 -3.75 3.32 15.42
CA GLN A 6 -3.48 1.96 14.94
C GLN A 6 -4.70 1.33 14.26
N GLN A 7 -5.89 1.50 14.84
CA GLN A 7 -7.14 1.02 14.24
C GLN A 7 -7.41 1.64 12.87
N ALA A 8 -7.15 2.94 12.73
CA ALA A 8 -7.34 3.62 11.45
C ALA A 8 -6.36 3.05 10.39
N ARG A 9 -5.10 2.79 10.76
CA ARG A 9 -4.12 2.17 9.86
C ARG A 9 -4.55 0.77 9.43
N TYR A 10 -5.10 -0.03 10.35
CA TYR A 10 -5.62 -1.36 10.05
C TYR A 10 -6.78 -1.30 9.04
N ASN A 11 -7.79 -0.48 9.35
CA ASN A 11 -8.96 -0.31 8.48
C ASN A 11 -8.58 0.19 7.08
N TRP A 12 -7.65 1.15 7.01
CA TRP A 12 -7.12 1.65 5.74
C TRP A 12 -6.39 0.56 4.94
N ASN A 13 -5.60 -0.29 5.62
CA ASN A 13 -4.89 -1.37 4.95
C ASN A 13 -5.86 -2.41 4.36
N GLU A 14 -6.86 -2.85 5.13
CA GLU A 14 -7.89 -3.78 4.64
C GLU A 14 -8.65 -3.19 3.44
N PHE A 15 -9.16 -1.97 3.57
CA PHE A 15 -9.88 -1.29 2.49
C PHE A 15 -9.06 -1.20 1.20
N THR A 16 -7.80 -0.78 1.32
CA THR A 16 -6.95 -0.54 0.15
C THR A 16 -6.58 -1.85 -0.54
N LYS A 17 -6.30 -2.92 0.21
CA LYS A 17 -6.03 -4.25 -0.35
C LYS A 17 -7.25 -4.84 -1.04
N ASP A 18 -8.43 -4.72 -0.43
CA ASP A 18 -9.70 -5.15 -1.03
C ASP A 18 -9.95 -4.43 -2.36
N TYR A 19 -9.71 -3.12 -2.41
CA TYR A 19 -9.83 -2.34 -3.64
C TYR A 19 -8.86 -2.82 -4.73
N PHE A 20 -7.58 -3.05 -4.41
CA PHE A 20 -6.61 -3.50 -5.40
C PHE A 20 -6.91 -4.89 -5.97
N ILE A 21 -7.44 -5.81 -5.16
CA ILE A 21 -7.78 -7.17 -5.60
C ILE A 21 -9.09 -7.18 -6.40
N ASN A 22 -10.11 -6.47 -5.94
CA ASN A 22 -11.47 -6.63 -6.47
C ASN A 22 -11.82 -5.64 -7.59
N ARG A 23 -10.99 -4.61 -7.84
CA ARG A 23 -11.27 -3.59 -8.85
C ARG A 23 -10.85 -4.05 -10.25
N SER A 24 -11.75 -4.73 -10.96
CA SER A 24 -11.52 -5.24 -12.33
C SER A 24 -11.13 -4.20 -13.40
N THR A 25 -11.33 -2.91 -13.15
CA THR A 25 -10.97 -1.81 -14.06
C THR A 25 -9.65 -1.13 -13.70
N LEU A 26 -8.98 -1.58 -12.64
CA LEU A 26 -7.69 -1.06 -12.23
C LEU A 26 -6.61 -1.58 -13.19
N VAL A 27 -5.92 -0.67 -13.85
CA VAL A 27 -4.89 -1.01 -14.86
C VAL A 27 -3.47 -0.84 -14.31
N SER A 28 -3.26 0.12 -13.41
CA SER A 28 -1.94 0.44 -12.86
C SER A 28 -2.04 1.10 -11.49
N VAL A 29 -1.02 0.90 -10.66
CA VAL A 29 -0.87 1.50 -9.33
C VAL A 29 0.49 2.18 -9.25
N PHE A 30 0.54 3.40 -8.71
CA PHE A 30 1.77 4.12 -8.43
C PHE A 30 2.03 4.13 -6.92
N LEU A 31 3.09 3.45 -6.49
CA LEU A 31 3.55 3.49 -5.10
C LEU A 31 4.52 4.67 -4.94
N LEU A 32 4.10 5.69 -4.19
CA LEU A 32 4.91 6.89 -3.94
C LEU A 32 5.78 6.70 -2.69
N ILE A 33 7.10 6.82 -2.86
CA ILE A 33 8.10 6.69 -1.78
C ILE A 33 8.88 8.00 -1.70
N ASP A 34 9.18 8.43 -0.47
CA ASP A 34 10.02 9.58 -0.21
C ASP A 34 11.48 9.25 -0.57
N ALA A 35 12.00 9.91 -1.61
CA ALA A 35 13.36 9.69 -2.10
C ALA A 35 14.44 10.35 -1.22
N THR A 36 14.07 11.20 -0.26
CA THR A 36 15.03 11.92 0.59
C THR A 36 15.53 11.09 1.77
N ILE A 37 14.93 9.91 1.99
CA ILE A 37 15.29 8.97 3.07
C ILE A 37 15.44 7.56 2.51
N PRO A 38 16.23 6.67 3.15
CA PRO A 38 16.28 5.27 2.77
C PRO A 38 14.88 4.63 2.79
N ALA A 39 14.62 3.77 1.81
CA ALA A 39 13.35 3.04 1.71
C ALA A 39 13.09 2.29 3.02
N LYS A 40 11.89 2.48 3.59
CA LYS A 40 11.51 1.83 4.84
C LYS A 40 11.09 0.39 4.54
N HIS A 41 11.19 -0.47 5.54
CA HIS A 41 10.74 -1.87 5.44
C HIS A 41 9.30 -1.98 4.91
N VAL A 42 8.42 -1.12 5.40
CA VAL A 42 7.01 -1.08 4.97
C VAL A 42 6.84 -0.75 3.49
N ASP A 43 7.72 0.08 2.91
CA ASP A 43 7.66 0.42 1.49
C ASP A 43 8.01 -0.79 0.62
N LEU A 44 9.02 -1.57 1.05
CA LEU A 44 9.44 -2.80 0.39
C LEU A 44 8.38 -3.90 0.51
N GLU A 45 7.76 -4.06 1.68
CA GLU A 45 6.67 -5.00 1.89
C GLU A 45 5.45 -4.68 1.01
N TYR A 46 5.09 -3.39 0.88
CA TYR A 46 3.99 -2.99 0.00
C TYR A 46 4.31 -3.19 -1.48
N ALA A 47 5.52 -2.82 -1.91
CA ALA A 47 5.96 -3.07 -3.28
C ALA A 47 5.91 -4.56 -3.63
N ARG A 48 6.37 -5.42 -2.72
CA ARG A 48 6.31 -6.88 -2.87
C ARG A 48 4.87 -7.37 -2.94
N TRP A 49 4.01 -6.94 -2.02
CA TRP A 49 2.60 -7.35 -2.00
C TRP A 49 1.87 -6.99 -3.30
N LEU A 50 2.09 -5.78 -3.83
CA LEU A 50 1.53 -5.35 -5.12
C LEU A 50 2.05 -6.21 -6.29
N GLY A 51 3.30 -6.66 -6.23
CA GLY A 51 3.89 -7.54 -7.25
C GLY A 51 3.36 -8.98 -7.20
N GLU A 52 3.01 -9.48 -6.01
CA GLU A 52 2.49 -10.83 -5.79
C GLU A 52 0.97 -10.95 -6.02
N ASN A 53 0.19 -9.87 -5.90
CA ASN A 53 -1.28 -9.86 -5.97
C ASN A 53 -1.80 -9.14 -7.24
N LYS A 54 -1.44 -9.66 -8.41
CA LYS A 54 -1.85 -9.12 -9.73
C LYS A 54 -3.25 -9.52 -10.15
#